data_AF-A0A522AK98-F1
#
_entry.id   AF-A0A522AK98-F1
#
_cell.length_a   1.000
_cell.length_b   1.000
_cell.length_c   1.000
_cell.angle_alpha   90.00
_cell.angle_beta   90.00
_cell.angle_gamma   90.00
#
_symmetry.space_group_name_H-M   'P 1'
#
loop_
_entity.id
_entity.type
_entity.pdbx_description
1 polymer ?
#
loop_
_entity_poly.entity_id
_entity_poly.type
_entity_poly.pdbx_seq_one_letter_code
_entity_poly.pdbx_strand_id
1 'polypeptide(L)'
;MADGTGRLVGTRRSRRGSHDARQSGRAAAPRAGRCDLEPRGTDPGRRLARALGVSARVPGDEVEAKYDVLDRVAARSLLAAQALGSLHATGPVVRVRLVDRYLDTTDARLRAAGWAARIRTAGESRIQLKALAAADEAGIARRREIEGEARPGLPIDSWPESDARTKLLELLAGDEPVEVLVLRQDRLTRSYGGGRGALEVSLDRLETLVGERPVARRLVLEVEQQRASMAEFRAALAVLDGLGFLAAARVTKLAWGMAVATRGIGDDGLPALPPVDGVFRVDDPTPEVGRMILANQLTTMIDRERVVRTTASAEDIRRLRVATRRARAAMRAFEGSYVGLRPDRLRRGLRRFARLLNEVRNLDVLIGHVDAYREDLEPSDRAAIDHLRSTLEERRAEALATLLADCASKRHQRLMASFADFVQSPAGDVAPVWPPRARRLSDELGGWIWTGFEGLVGWRPILETADLEALHELRLEAKRLRDLLQFTAPVLGPGASAVNGGLADLQDALGAMNDALVASRWLRSYLAAPTTRLPAGHGAAIDRFAGTLEDRIAVARALVPAAWRRVAGATGRRRIARLIGEI
;
A
#
# COMPACT_ATOMS: atom_id res chain seq x y z
N MET A 1 57.58 -12.04 -21.33
CA MET A 1 57.33 -11.01 -22.36
C MET A 1 56.42 -9.98 -21.71
N ALA A 2 57.00 -9.11 -20.87
CA ALA A 2 57.68 -7.87 -21.22
C ALA A 2 56.66 -6.73 -21.39
N ASP A 3 56.89 -5.50 -20.95
CA ASP A 3 57.69 -4.86 -19.90
C ASP A 3 57.33 -3.35 -20.01
N GLY A 4 57.74 -2.52 -19.04
CA GLY A 4 57.78 -1.05 -19.21
C GLY A 4 56.84 -0.28 -18.28
N THR A 5 57.14 0.03 -17.01
CA THR A 5 58.23 0.86 -16.44
C THR A 5 58.28 2.32 -16.89
N GLY A 6 58.32 3.22 -15.90
CA GLY A 6 58.48 4.66 -16.06
C GLY A 6 58.34 5.38 -14.70
N ARG A 7 59.43 5.43 -13.94
CA ARG A 7 59.57 5.93 -12.57
C ARG A 7 60.55 7.14 -12.59
N LEU A 8 60.54 7.91 -11.49
CA LEU A 8 61.65 8.67 -10.85
C LEU A 8 61.52 10.22 -10.87
N VAL A 9 61.41 10.89 -9.70
CA VAL A 9 62.44 11.48 -8.78
C VAL A 9 62.68 12.96 -9.14
N GLY A 10 62.89 13.95 -8.26
CA GLY A 10 63.14 14.13 -6.82
C GLY A 10 62.92 15.64 -6.53
N THR A 11 63.40 16.35 -5.51
CA THR A 11 63.93 16.10 -4.16
C THR A 11 64.23 17.50 -3.55
N ARG A 12 63.89 17.69 -2.26
CA ARG A 12 64.67 18.39 -1.19
C ARG A 12 64.93 19.93 -1.19
N ARG A 13 64.64 20.47 0.03
CA ARG A 13 65.44 21.39 0.89
C ARG A 13 65.48 22.88 0.48
N SER A 14 65.51 23.90 1.35
CA SER A 14 65.67 24.01 2.80
C SER A 14 65.56 25.46 3.31
N ARG A 15 65.26 25.62 4.62
CA ARG A 15 65.90 26.50 5.63
C ARG A 15 65.65 28.04 5.68
N ARG A 16 65.21 28.42 6.90
CA ARG A 16 65.80 29.38 7.89
C ARG A 16 65.36 30.86 7.92
N GLY A 17 65.18 31.31 9.17
CA GLY A 17 65.38 32.69 9.70
C GLY A 17 64.13 33.20 10.44
N SER A 18 63.94 33.21 11.77
CA SER A 18 64.70 33.69 12.96
C SER A 18 64.54 35.19 13.29
N HIS A 19 64.27 35.47 14.58
CA HIS A 19 64.44 36.73 15.36
C HIS A 19 63.37 37.84 15.19
N ASP A 20 62.95 38.61 16.20
CA ASP A 20 63.28 38.72 17.63
C ASP A 20 62.27 39.62 18.39
N ALA A 21 62.32 39.53 19.73
CA ALA A 21 62.19 40.59 20.76
C ALA A 21 60.98 41.57 20.79
N ARG A 22 60.09 41.51 21.81
CA ARG A 22 60.16 42.08 23.20
C ARG A 22 59.84 43.59 23.33
N GLN A 23 58.91 43.89 24.24
CA GLN A 23 58.85 44.98 25.27
C GLN A 23 57.41 45.48 25.43
N SER A 24 56.68 45.16 26.51
CA SER A 24 56.70 45.67 27.90
C SER A 24 55.98 47.01 28.10
N GLY A 25 54.90 46.99 28.89
CA GLY A 25 54.24 48.16 29.47
C GLY A 25 53.22 47.75 30.54
N ARG A 26 53.46 48.14 31.80
CA ARG A 26 52.77 47.74 33.04
C ARG A 26 51.61 48.67 33.44
N ALA A 27 50.81 48.17 34.40
CA ALA A 27 49.96 48.84 35.41
C ALA A 27 48.48 49.07 35.01
N ALA A 28 47.44 48.86 35.84
CA ALA A 28 47.29 48.49 37.25
C ALA A 28 45.90 47.84 37.47
N ALA A 29 45.74 47.06 38.55
CA ALA A 29 44.46 46.44 38.97
C ALA A 29 43.52 47.45 39.67
N PRO A 30 42.21 47.13 39.79
CA PRO A 30 41.77 46.58 41.07
C PRO A 30 40.79 45.38 40.98
N ARG A 31 40.55 44.81 42.16
CA ARG A 31 39.98 43.49 42.50
C ARG A 31 38.48 43.31 42.21
N ALA A 32 38.13 42.03 41.99
CA ALA A 32 37.12 41.22 42.69
C ALA A 32 36.02 40.62 41.79
N GLY A 33 35.92 39.29 41.81
CA GLY A 33 34.80 38.53 41.24
C GLY A 33 35.22 37.12 40.83
N ARG A 34 35.18 36.17 41.78
CA ARG A 34 35.28 34.73 41.49
C ARG A 34 34.01 34.29 40.75
N CYS A 35 34.14 33.69 39.57
CA CYS A 35 33.19 32.73 39.03
C CYS A 35 33.99 31.67 38.25
N ASP A 36 33.90 30.43 38.73
CA ASP A 36 34.47 29.24 38.10
C ASP A 36 33.81 29.02 36.71
N LEU A 37 34.65 28.91 35.68
CA LEU A 37 34.23 28.53 34.33
C LEU A 37 34.58 27.05 34.11
N GLU A 38 33.56 26.20 34.12
CA GLU A 38 33.67 24.85 33.55
C GLU A 38 33.76 24.91 32.01
N PRO A 39 34.50 23.98 31.37
CA PRO A 39 34.67 23.97 29.92
C PRO A 39 33.43 23.43 29.22
N ARG A 40 32.76 24.29 28.45
CA ARG A 40 31.71 23.90 27.50
C ARG A 40 32.32 23.18 26.28
N GLY A 41 32.46 21.86 26.38
CA GLY A 41 32.58 21.00 25.20
C GLY A 41 31.23 20.93 24.49
N THR A 42 31.09 21.62 23.36
CA THR A 42 29.88 21.54 22.51
C THR A 42 30.16 20.57 21.37
N ASP A 43 29.65 19.34 21.51
CA ASP A 43 29.66 18.33 20.46
C ASP A 43 28.74 18.77 19.29
N PRO A 44 29.27 18.98 18.07
CA PRO A 44 28.50 19.37 16.90
C PRO A 44 27.45 18.32 16.49
N GLY A 45 27.68 17.02 16.76
CA GLY A 45 26.77 15.93 16.40
C GLY A 45 25.42 16.01 17.09
N ARG A 46 25.41 16.39 18.39
CA ARG A 46 24.19 16.61 19.17
C ARG A 46 23.29 17.72 18.63
N ARG A 47 23.83 18.75 17.97
CA ARG A 47 23.01 19.82 17.37
C ARG A 47 22.28 19.35 16.12
N LEU A 48 22.89 18.49 15.31
CA LEU A 48 22.26 17.96 14.10
C LEU A 48 21.14 16.97 14.44
N ALA A 49 21.36 16.08 15.42
CA ALA A 49 20.32 15.18 15.93
C ALA A 49 19.09 15.95 16.44
N ARG A 50 19.31 17.03 17.20
CA ARG A 50 18.24 17.90 17.71
C ARG A 50 17.52 18.69 16.60
N ALA A 51 18.25 19.09 15.55
CA ALA A 51 17.70 19.78 14.38
C ALA A 51 16.90 18.84 13.45
N LEU A 52 17.19 17.55 13.48
CA LEU A 52 16.47 16.49 12.75
C LEU A 52 15.30 15.89 13.54
N GLY A 53 14.92 16.47 14.69
CA GLY A 53 13.85 15.95 15.53
C GLY A 53 14.18 14.63 16.25
N VAL A 54 15.44 14.20 16.24
CA VAL A 54 15.91 13.01 16.95
C VAL A 54 16.24 13.42 18.39
N SER A 55 15.24 13.34 19.28
CA SER A 55 15.48 13.47 20.72
C SER A 55 16.29 12.27 21.20
N ALA A 56 17.39 12.49 21.92
CA ALA A 56 18.02 11.44 22.70
C ALA A 56 16.96 10.84 23.65
N ARG A 57 16.66 9.55 23.49
CA ARG A 57 15.68 8.86 24.34
C ARG A 57 16.27 8.65 25.73
N VAL A 58 15.40 8.70 26.73
CA VAL A 58 15.74 8.25 28.09
C VAL A 58 15.56 6.73 28.10
N PRO A 59 16.52 5.94 28.64
CA PRO A 59 16.35 4.49 28.79
C PRO A 59 15.06 4.17 29.57
N GLY A 60 14.22 3.27 29.05
CA GLY A 60 12.93 2.96 29.68
C GLY A 60 12.03 2.01 28.87
N ASP A 61 10.82 1.78 29.38
CA ASP A 61 9.77 1.03 28.68
C ASP A 61 9.16 1.90 27.57
N GLU A 62 9.45 1.56 26.31
CA GLU A 62 8.83 2.14 25.12
C GLU A 62 7.38 1.63 25.01
N VAL A 63 6.42 2.54 24.86
CA VAL A 63 5.02 2.22 24.52
C VAL A 63 4.74 2.78 23.12
N GLU A 64 4.37 1.89 22.20
CA GLU A 64 4.09 2.27 20.81
C GLU A 64 2.87 1.51 20.28
N ALA A 65 2.10 2.14 19.39
CA ALA A 65 1.07 1.51 18.58
C ALA A 65 1.51 1.50 17.11
N LYS A 66 1.18 0.45 16.38
CA LYS A 66 1.47 0.36 14.94
C LYS A 66 0.21 0.11 14.14
N TYR A 67 0.19 0.66 12.93
CA TYR A 67 -0.89 0.50 11.98
C TYR A 67 -0.34 0.16 10.60
N ASP A 68 -0.96 -0.81 9.94
CA ASP A 68 -0.82 -0.98 8.50
C ASP A 68 -1.55 0.15 7.78
N VAL A 69 -0.88 0.73 6.79
CA VAL A 69 -1.39 1.90 6.06
C VAL A 69 -2.01 1.46 4.74
N LEU A 70 -3.32 1.72 4.61
CA LEU A 70 -4.14 1.24 3.50
C LEU A 70 -4.36 2.29 2.42
N ASP A 71 -4.10 3.56 2.75
CA ASP A 71 -4.08 4.69 1.83
C ASP A 71 -2.90 5.61 2.16
N ARG A 72 -1.91 5.58 1.27
CA ARG A 72 -0.68 6.38 1.41
C ARG A 72 -0.94 7.88 1.35
N VAL A 73 -1.92 8.33 0.57
CA VAL A 73 -2.24 9.76 0.43
C VAL A 73 -2.92 10.23 1.70
N ALA A 74 -3.92 9.48 2.17
CA ALA A 74 -4.63 9.80 3.41
C ALA A 74 -3.69 9.80 4.63
N ALA A 75 -2.79 8.81 4.75
CA ALA A 75 -1.82 8.76 5.84
C ALA A 75 -0.80 9.90 5.81
N ARG A 76 -0.41 10.38 4.61
CA ARG A 76 0.42 11.57 4.48
C ARG A 76 -0.32 12.83 4.90
N SER A 77 -1.59 12.96 4.52
CA SER A 77 -2.45 14.07 4.94
C SER A 77 -2.66 14.07 6.45
N LEU A 78 -2.87 12.89 7.06
CA LEU A 78 -2.96 12.70 8.50
C LEU A 78 -1.68 13.20 9.21
N LEU A 79 -0.50 12.77 8.76
CA LEU A 79 0.77 13.22 9.35
C LEU A 79 1.00 14.73 9.15
N ALA A 80 0.46 15.30 8.06
CA ALA A 80 0.50 16.74 7.79
C ALA A 80 -0.56 17.55 8.56
N ALA A 81 -1.53 16.91 9.22
CA ALA A 81 -2.58 17.59 9.96
C ALA A 81 -2.02 18.36 11.17
N GLN A 82 -2.60 19.52 11.46
CA GLN A 82 -2.19 20.37 12.60
C GLN A 82 -2.63 19.84 13.96
N ALA A 83 -3.60 18.91 13.97
CA ALA A 83 -4.10 18.29 15.19
C ALA A 83 -4.29 16.79 15.00
N LEU A 84 -4.13 16.04 16.09
CA LEU A 84 -4.49 14.64 16.23
C LEU A 84 -5.28 14.52 17.53
N GLY A 85 -6.61 14.46 17.42
CA GLY A 85 -7.49 14.62 18.58
C GLY A 85 -7.30 16.00 19.23
N SER A 86 -7.07 16.03 20.54
CA SER A 86 -6.79 17.26 21.29
C SER A 86 -5.34 17.74 21.19
N LEU A 87 -4.44 16.94 20.62
CA LEU A 87 -3.02 17.25 20.54
C LEU A 87 -2.70 18.06 19.28
N HIS A 88 -1.88 19.10 19.43
CA HIS A 88 -1.47 19.97 18.33
C HIS A 88 -0.05 19.65 17.87
N ALA A 89 0.23 19.83 16.59
CA ALA A 89 1.56 19.62 16.05
C ALA A 89 2.57 20.66 16.59
N THR A 90 3.79 20.21 16.88
CA THR A 90 4.87 21.04 17.48
C THR A 90 5.95 21.47 16.50
N GLY A 91 5.81 21.11 15.22
CA GLY A 91 6.80 21.41 14.18
C GLY A 91 6.42 20.85 12.80
N PRO A 92 7.30 21.00 11.80
CA PRO A 92 7.09 20.45 10.47
C PRO A 92 7.25 18.92 10.46
N VAL A 93 6.81 18.29 9.38
CA VAL A 93 7.14 16.89 9.10
C VAL A 93 8.63 16.79 8.75
N VAL A 94 9.36 15.94 9.44
CA VAL A 94 10.78 15.68 9.19
C VAL A 94 10.94 14.36 8.47
N ARG A 95 11.89 14.29 7.52
CA ARG A 95 12.23 13.04 6.83
C ARG A 95 13.58 12.53 7.31
N VAL A 96 13.64 11.26 7.68
CA VAL A 96 14.86 10.57 8.08
C VAL A 96 14.98 9.27 7.29
N ARG A 97 16.18 8.99 6.77
CA ARG A 97 16.51 7.71 6.14
C ARG A 97 17.31 6.86 7.11
N LEU A 98 16.88 5.61 7.30
CA LEU A 98 17.48 4.68 8.23
C LEU A 98 17.82 3.38 7.52
N VAL A 99 18.93 2.77 7.92
CA VAL A 99 19.25 1.37 7.62
C VAL A 99 19.40 0.62 8.93
N ASP A 100 18.58 -0.39 9.13
CA ASP A 100 18.62 -1.28 10.29
C ASP A 100 19.22 -2.62 9.86
N ARG A 101 20.37 -2.98 10.41
CA ARG A 101 21.02 -4.29 10.26
C ARG A 101 20.78 -5.11 11.52
N TYR A 102 19.92 -6.12 11.44
CA TYR A 102 19.61 -6.99 12.56
C TYR A 102 20.67 -8.06 12.73
N LEU A 103 21.06 -8.28 13.98
CA LEU A 103 22.09 -9.20 14.38
C LEU A 103 21.48 -10.32 15.24
N ASP A 104 21.94 -11.54 15.01
CA ASP A 104 21.70 -12.67 15.90
C ASP A 104 22.87 -13.66 15.76
N THR A 105 22.90 -14.70 16.57
CA THR A 105 23.80 -15.84 16.34
C THR A 105 23.19 -16.80 15.32
N THR A 106 24.00 -17.72 14.78
CA THR A 106 23.51 -18.71 13.79
C THR A 106 22.42 -19.64 14.35
N ASP A 107 22.39 -19.84 15.67
CA ASP A 107 21.38 -20.58 16.43
C ASP A 107 20.25 -19.67 16.99
N ALA A 108 20.22 -18.39 16.61
CA ALA A 108 19.20 -17.40 16.99
C ALA A 108 19.06 -17.15 18.51
N ARG A 109 20.19 -17.11 19.23
CA ARG A 109 20.29 -17.02 20.69
C ARG A 109 19.73 -15.71 21.24
N LEU A 110 19.94 -14.58 20.58
CA LEU A 110 19.43 -13.29 21.06
C LEU A 110 17.91 -13.32 21.05
N ARG A 111 17.32 -13.81 19.95
CA ARG A 111 15.86 -14.00 19.85
C ARG A 111 15.34 -15.02 20.86
N ALA A 112 16.04 -16.13 21.07
CA ALA A 112 15.68 -17.13 22.08
C ALA A 112 15.71 -16.55 23.51
N ALA A 113 16.63 -15.62 23.77
CA ALA A 113 16.70 -14.85 25.01
C ALA A 113 15.67 -13.70 25.09
N GLY A 114 14.79 -13.56 24.11
CA GLY A 114 13.74 -12.55 24.09
C GLY A 114 14.22 -11.15 23.68
N TRP A 115 15.32 -11.03 22.94
CA TRP A 115 15.86 -9.76 22.47
C TRP A 115 16.01 -9.71 20.95
N ALA A 116 15.81 -8.52 20.38
CA ALA A 116 16.23 -8.19 19.02
C ALA A 116 17.35 -7.15 19.07
N ALA A 117 18.50 -7.47 18.51
CA ALA A 117 19.60 -6.53 18.33
C ALA A 117 19.62 -6.00 16.90
N ARG A 118 19.84 -4.68 16.75
CA ARG A 118 20.10 -4.07 15.44
C ARG A 118 21.12 -2.95 15.55
N ILE A 119 21.96 -2.84 14.53
CA ILE A 119 22.72 -1.63 14.25
C ILE A 119 21.85 -0.74 13.37
N ARG A 120 21.52 0.45 13.86
CA ARG A 120 20.77 1.47 13.14
C ARG A 120 21.73 2.56 12.66
N THR A 121 21.74 2.83 11.36
CA THR A 121 22.55 3.90 10.75
C THR A 121 21.67 5.02 10.22
N ALA A 122 21.95 6.24 10.68
CA ALA A 122 21.24 7.49 10.35
C ALA A 122 22.24 8.66 10.30
N GLY A 123 23.24 8.56 9.44
CA GLY A 123 24.47 9.37 9.54
C GLY A 123 25.46 8.71 10.49
N GLU A 124 25.17 8.73 11.79
CA GLU A 124 25.89 7.95 12.80
C GLU A 124 25.25 6.56 13.00
N SER A 125 26.02 5.63 13.56
CA SER A 125 25.55 4.26 13.84
C SER A 125 25.35 4.04 15.35
N ARG A 126 24.23 3.40 15.70
CA ARG A 126 23.88 3.05 17.08
C ARG A 126 23.50 1.59 17.17
N ILE A 127 23.87 0.92 18.25
CA ILE A 127 23.35 -0.40 18.61
C ILE A 127 22.08 -0.21 19.42
N GLN A 128 21.02 -0.95 19.07
CA GLN A 128 19.75 -0.95 19.79
C GLN A 128 19.36 -2.39 20.11
N LEU A 129 19.08 -2.66 21.39
CA LEU A 129 18.50 -3.92 21.85
C LEU A 129 17.09 -3.64 22.32
N LYS A 130 16.12 -4.30 21.70
CA LYS A 130 14.70 -4.22 22.07
C LYS A 130 14.24 -5.58 22.60
N ALA A 131 13.59 -5.57 23.76
CA ALA A 131 12.92 -6.76 24.26
C ALA A 131 11.78 -7.15 23.29
N LEU A 132 11.68 -8.43 23.00
CA LEU A 132 10.62 -8.99 22.18
C LEU A 132 9.35 -9.11 23.02
N ALA A 133 8.36 -8.30 22.67
CA ALA A 133 7.02 -8.37 23.23
C ALA A 133 6.01 -8.35 22.07
N ALA A 134 4.95 -9.16 22.20
CA ALA A 134 3.84 -9.11 21.27
C ALA A 134 3.03 -7.82 21.49
N ALA A 135 2.49 -7.27 20.42
CA ALA A 135 1.48 -6.23 20.54
C ALA A 135 0.14 -6.85 20.96
N ASP A 136 -0.67 -6.09 21.70
CA ASP A 136 -2.03 -6.48 22.06
C ASP A 136 -3.00 -6.39 20.85
N GLU A 137 -4.29 -6.64 21.08
CA GLU A 137 -5.30 -6.60 20.02
C GLU A 137 -5.42 -5.23 19.34
N ALA A 138 -5.08 -4.15 20.04
CA ALA A 138 -5.07 -2.77 19.57
C ALA A 138 -3.73 -2.37 18.91
N GLY A 139 -2.79 -3.31 18.76
CA GLY A 139 -1.48 -3.05 18.15
C GLY A 139 -0.52 -2.30 19.07
N ILE A 140 -0.82 -2.21 20.37
CA ILE A 140 0.01 -1.54 21.37
C ILE A 140 1.04 -2.53 21.92
N ALA A 141 2.31 -2.15 21.92
CA ALA A 141 3.39 -2.91 22.53
C ALA A 141 4.10 -2.06 23.59
N ARG A 142 4.36 -2.67 24.76
CA ARG A 142 5.22 -2.11 25.81
C ARG A 142 6.47 -2.96 25.96
N ARG A 143 7.65 -2.38 25.78
CA ARG A 143 8.91 -3.14 25.80
C ARG A 143 10.09 -2.31 26.25
N ARG A 144 11.05 -2.95 26.91
CA ARG A 144 12.32 -2.33 27.26
C ARG A 144 13.19 -2.15 26.01
N GLU A 145 13.77 -0.96 25.86
CA GLU A 145 14.79 -0.68 24.85
C GLU A 145 16.02 -0.06 25.50
N ILE A 146 17.19 -0.55 25.11
CA ILE A 146 18.49 0.01 25.48
C ILE A 146 19.29 0.30 24.21
N GLU A 147 20.05 1.40 24.22
CA GLU A 147 20.82 1.83 23.06
C GLU A 147 22.20 2.37 23.44
N GLY A 148 23.12 2.36 22.47
CA GLY A 148 24.48 2.86 22.59
C GLY A 148 25.08 3.23 21.24
N GLU A 149 26.21 3.91 21.24
CA GLU A 149 26.98 4.16 20.00
C GLU A 149 27.52 2.83 19.46
N ALA A 150 27.51 2.66 18.14
CA ALA A 150 28.11 1.50 17.47
C ALA A 150 29.15 1.97 16.45
N ARG A 151 30.21 1.17 16.29
CA ARG A 151 31.26 1.39 15.27
C ARG A 151 31.33 0.19 14.32
N PRO A 152 30.42 0.11 13.33
CA PRO A 152 30.40 -1.00 12.39
C PRO A 152 31.77 -1.18 11.73
N GLY A 153 32.22 -2.43 11.60
CA GLY A 153 33.55 -2.77 11.09
C GLY A 153 34.66 -2.86 12.14
N LEU A 154 34.38 -2.46 13.39
CA LEU A 154 35.24 -2.75 14.55
C LEU A 154 34.61 -3.84 15.42
N PRO A 155 35.42 -4.63 16.16
CA PRO A 155 34.93 -5.57 17.18
C PRO A 155 33.98 -4.91 18.18
N ILE A 156 32.94 -5.62 18.62
CA ILE A 156 31.86 -5.06 19.49
C ILE A 156 32.41 -4.60 20.85
N ASP A 157 33.40 -5.31 21.38
CA ASP A 157 34.10 -4.94 22.61
C ASP A 157 34.91 -3.64 22.48
N SER A 158 35.22 -3.17 21.27
CA SER A 158 35.88 -1.88 21.04
C SER A 158 34.91 -0.70 20.90
N TRP A 159 33.61 -0.95 20.84
CA TRP A 159 32.61 0.12 20.77
C TRP A 159 32.56 0.89 22.10
N PRO A 160 32.10 2.16 22.10
CA PRO A 160 31.92 2.92 23.33
C PRO A 160 31.05 2.21 24.36
N GLU A 161 31.40 2.34 25.63
CA GLU A 161 30.67 1.71 26.74
C GLU A 161 29.21 2.18 26.79
N SER A 162 28.31 1.21 26.90
CA SER A 162 26.87 1.42 27.03
C SER A 162 26.20 0.15 27.53
N ASP A 163 25.04 0.28 28.19
CA ASP A 163 24.23 -0.86 28.62
C ASP A 163 23.88 -1.80 27.46
N ALA A 164 23.64 -1.23 26.27
CA ALA A 164 23.36 -1.99 25.05
C ALA A 164 24.56 -2.84 24.62
N ARG A 165 25.77 -2.27 24.61
CA ARG A 165 27.00 -3.02 24.30
C ARG A 165 27.22 -4.13 25.31
N THR A 166 27.16 -3.83 26.62
CA THR A 166 27.36 -4.82 27.68
C THR A 166 26.37 -5.96 27.55
N LYS A 167 25.07 -5.65 27.38
CA LYS A 167 24.04 -6.66 27.25
C LYS A 167 24.21 -7.51 25.99
N LEU A 168 24.62 -6.90 24.88
CA LEU A 168 24.90 -7.63 23.64
C LEU A 168 26.04 -8.64 23.84
N LEU A 169 27.16 -8.23 24.44
CA LEU A 169 28.30 -9.11 24.71
C LEU A 169 27.91 -10.27 25.64
N GLU A 170 27.11 -10.01 26.68
CA GLU A 170 26.55 -11.07 27.54
C GLU A 170 25.73 -12.09 26.74
N LEU A 171 24.84 -11.62 25.87
CA LEU A 171 23.95 -12.49 25.08
C LEU A 171 24.70 -13.28 24.00
N LEU A 172 25.78 -12.72 23.46
CA LEU A 172 26.63 -13.39 22.48
C LEU A 172 27.49 -14.49 23.11
N ALA A 173 27.84 -14.37 24.39
CA ALA A 173 28.64 -15.36 25.11
C ALA A 173 29.97 -15.74 24.40
N GLY A 174 30.59 -14.77 23.73
CA GLY A 174 31.85 -14.94 23.00
C GLY A 174 31.71 -15.26 21.51
N ASP A 175 30.50 -15.55 21.02
CA ASP A 175 30.27 -15.78 19.58
C ASP A 175 30.21 -14.47 18.78
N GLU A 176 30.62 -14.54 17.52
CA GLU A 176 30.41 -13.45 16.57
C GLU A 176 28.97 -13.47 16.03
N PRO A 177 28.24 -12.35 16.06
CA PRO A 177 26.91 -12.29 15.47
C PRO A 177 26.98 -12.30 13.94
N VAL A 178 25.94 -12.86 13.32
CA VAL A 178 25.67 -12.77 11.89
C VAL A 178 24.57 -11.77 11.60
N GLU A 179 24.62 -11.16 10.42
CA GLU A 179 23.52 -10.34 9.91
C GLU A 179 22.37 -11.25 9.44
N VAL A 180 21.21 -11.13 10.08
CA VAL A 180 20.04 -11.97 9.77
C VAL A 180 19.01 -11.25 8.89
N LEU A 181 19.02 -9.91 8.88
CA LEU A 181 18.07 -9.10 8.13
C LEU A 181 18.57 -7.66 7.96
N VAL A 182 18.35 -7.08 6.80
CA VAL A 182 18.52 -5.65 6.56
C VAL A 182 17.19 -5.01 6.19
N LEU A 183 16.81 -3.97 6.93
CA LEU A 183 15.67 -3.12 6.60
C LEU A 183 16.15 -1.72 6.21
N ARG A 184 15.68 -1.23 5.07
CA ARG A 184 15.80 0.18 4.69
C ARG A 184 14.48 0.89 4.97
N GLN A 185 14.55 2.07 5.57
CA GLN A 185 13.35 2.82 5.96
C GLN A 185 13.47 4.30 5.60
N ASP A 186 12.50 4.80 4.83
CA ASP A 186 12.22 6.23 4.70
C ASP A 186 11.12 6.58 5.72
N ARG A 187 11.50 7.25 6.81
CA ARG A 187 10.60 7.65 7.91
C ARG A 187 10.21 9.12 7.75
N LEU A 188 8.91 9.40 7.76
CA LEU A 188 8.38 10.76 7.94
C LEU A 188 7.89 10.88 9.38
N THR A 189 8.45 11.77 10.20
CA THR A 189 8.06 11.95 11.60
C THR A 189 7.41 13.30 11.83
N ARG A 190 6.52 13.36 12.81
CA ARG A 190 6.00 14.60 13.38
C ARG A 190 5.59 14.41 14.84
N SER A 191 5.90 15.41 15.67
CA SER A 191 5.55 15.40 17.08
C SER A 191 4.27 16.19 17.37
N TYR A 192 3.42 15.64 18.22
CA TYR A 192 2.14 16.23 18.66
C TYR A 192 2.12 16.41 20.18
N GLY A 193 1.59 17.53 20.69
CA GLY A 193 1.48 17.87 22.12
C GLY A 193 2.05 19.25 22.47
N GLY A 194 2.32 19.51 23.76
CA GLY A 194 2.96 20.75 24.20
C GLY A 194 4.42 20.89 23.73
N GLY A 195 5.13 21.95 24.14
CA GLY A 195 6.40 22.40 23.52
C GLY A 195 7.60 21.42 23.44
N ARG A 196 7.53 20.21 24.02
CA ARG A 196 8.54 19.15 23.84
C ARG A 196 8.01 17.86 23.17
N GLY A 197 6.78 17.86 22.67
CA GLY A 197 6.11 16.68 22.09
C GLY A 197 5.60 15.70 23.15
N ALA A 198 4.32 15.35 23.09
CA ALA A 198 3.72 14.31 23.92
C ALA A 198 3.78 12.94 23.22
N LEU A 199 3.53 12.94 21.90
CA LEU A 199 3.58 11.79 21.00
C LEU A 199 4.48 12.08 19.80
N GLU A 200 5.17 11.05 19.32
CA GLU A 200 5.74 11.03 17.96
C GLU A 200 4.85 10.16 17.07
N VAL A 201 4.40 10.71 15.95
CA VAL A 201 3.75 9.95 14.89
C VAL A 201 4.73 9.84 13.74
N SER A 202 4.87 8.63 13.19
CA SER A 202 5.74 8.37 12.07
C SER A 202 5.04 7.56 10.98
N LEU A 203 5.37 7.87 9.73
CA LEU A 203 4.97 7.11 8.56
C LEU A 203 6.22 6.49 7.92
N ASP A 204 6.30 5.17 8.00
CA ASP A 204 7.47 4.37 7.70
C ASP A 204 7.27 3.60 6.40
N ARG A 205 7.99 4.00 5.34
CA ARG A 205 8.13 3.17 4.15
C ARG A 205 9.30 2.22 4.38
N LEU A 206 8.96 0.99 4.71
CA LEU A 206 9.88 -0.09 5.02
C LEU A 206 10.17 -0.92 3.78
N GLU A 207 11.43 -1.30 3.63
CA GLU A 207 11.88 -2.22 2.59
C GLU A 207 12.75 -3.30 3.20
N THR A 208 12.43 -4.55 2.93
CA THR A 208 13.27 -5.70 3.26
C THR A 208 14.28 -5.90 2.14
N LEU A 209 15.57 -5.96 2.50
CA LEU A 209 16.64 -6.22 1.55
C LEU A 209 17.15 -7.65 1.67
N VAL A 210 17.46 -8.27 0.53
CA VAL A 210 18.27 -9.48 0.44
C VAL A 210 19.51 -9.11 -0.38
N GLY A 211 20.67 -9.15 0.27
CA GLY A 211 21.85 -8.42 -0.22
C GLY A 211 21.55 -6.92 -0.27
N GLU A 212 21.75 -6.31 -1.45
CA GLU A 212 21.43 -4.88 -1.66
C GLU A 212 20.07 -4.63 -2.33
N ARG A 213 19.32 -5.69 -2.64
CA ARG A 213 18.09 -5.58 -3.45
C ARG A 213 16.84 -5.58 -2.56
N PRO A 214 15.92 -4.62 -2.75
CA PRO A 214 14.64 -4.65 -2.05
C PRO A 214 13.76 -5.77 -2.61
N VAL A 215 13.39 -6.71 -1.73
CA VAL A 215 12.53 -7.86 -2.06
C VAL A 215 11.09 -7.66 -1.60
N ALA A 216 10.84 -6.71 -0.70
CA ALA A 216 9.49 -6.32 -0.30
C ALA A 216 9.43 -4.88 0.17
N ARG A 217 8.23 -4.32 0.12
CA ARG A 217 7.92 -3.01 0.69
C ARG A 217 6.65 -3.08 1.54
N ARG A 218 6.64 -2.37 2.67
CA ARG A 218 5.46 -2.19 3.54
C ARG A 218 5.38 -0.73 4.00
N LEU A 219 4.18 -0.21 4.19
CA LEU A 219 3.95 1.12 4.75
C LEU A 219 3.29 0.96 6.12
N VAL A 220 3.94 1.48 7.16
CA VAL A 220 3.48 1.37 8.55
C VAL A 220 3.39 2.75 9.15
N LEU A 221 2.33 3.04 9.90
CA LEU A 221 2.23 4.21 10.75
C LEU A 221 2.53 3.78 12.18
N GLU A 222 3.45 4.45 12.86
CA GLU A 222 3.75 4.19 14.27
C GLU A 222 3.42 5.43 15.10
N VAL A 223 2.79 5.22 16.26
CA VAL A 223 2.58 6.24 17.28
C VAL A 223 3.35 5.82 18.51
N GLU A 224 4.35 6.61 18.88
CA GLU A 224 5.16 6.38 20.06
C GLU A 224 4.77 7.35 21.17
N GLN A 225 4.53 6.80 22.35
CA GLN A 225 4.35 7.57 23.56
C GLN A 225 5.72 8.09 24.03
N GLN A 226 5.89 9.42 24.05
CA GLN A 226 7.09 10.04 24.60
C GLN A 226 6.83 10.55 26.02
N ARG A 227 5.93 11.52 26.16
CA ARG A 227 5.60 12.18 27.43
C ARG A 227 4.11 12.27 27.72
N ALA A 228 3.28 11.83 26.78
CA ALA A 228 1.83 11.78 26.96
C ALA A 228 1.46 10.88 28.14
N SER A 229 0.38 11.22 28.84
CA SER A 229 -0.30 10.26 29.71
C SER A 229 -0.88 9.10 28.88
N MET A 230 -1.11 7.95 29.52
CA MET A 230 -1.78 6.83 28.84
C MET A 230 -3.19 7.19 28.34
N ALA A 231 -3.87 8.14 29.00
CA ALA A 231 -5.17 8.64 28.58
C ALA A 231 -5.08 9.44 27.27
N GLU A 232 -4.11 10.36 27.17
CA GLU A 232 -3.86 11.13 25.93
C GLU A 232 -3.41 10.22 24.79
N PHE A 233 -2.55 9.23 25.06
CA PHE A 233 -2.13 8.23 24.07
C PHE A 233 -3.34 7.47 23.53
N ARG A 234 -4.17 6.89 24.41
CA ARG A 234 -5.38 6.17 24.01
C ARG A 234 -6.40 7.04 23.27
N ALA A 235 -6.56 8.31 23.66
CA ALA A 235 -7.44 9.24 22.96
C ALA A 235 -6.96 9.51 21.53
N ALA A 236 -5.65 9.63 21.32
CA ALA A 236 -5.08 9.76 19.98
C ALA A 236 -5.28 8.48 19.16
N LEU A 237 -5.08 7.30 19.75
CA LEU A 237 -5.33 6.02 19.07
C LEU A 237 -6.80 5.86 18.68
N ALA A 238 -7.75 6.22 19.54
CA ALA A 238 -9.17 6.16 19.23
C ALA A 238 -9.56 7.01 18.00
N VAL A 239 -8.89 8.15 17.78
CA VAL A 239 -9.04 8.94 16.56
C VAL A 239 -8.52 8.17 15.35
N LEU A 240 -7.38 7.51 15.47
CA LEU A 240 -6.78 6.72 14.38
C LEU A 240 -7.58 5.45 14.05
N ASP A 241 -8.11 4.78 15.07
CA ASP A 241 -8.93 3.57 14.92
C ASP A 241 -10.24 3.87 14.16
N GLY A 242 -10.74 5.10 14.25
CA GLY A 242 -11.88 5.58 13.47
C GLY A 242 -11.56 5.84 11.99
N LEU A 243 -10.30 5.80 11.58
CA LEU A 243 -9.89 6.05 10.20
C LEU A 243 -9.87 4.75 9.40
N GLY A 244 -10.82 4.59 8.48
CA GLY A 244 -10.93 3.41 7.60
C GLY A 244 -9.77 3.17 6.62
N PHE A 245 -8.66 3.89 6.76
CA PHE A 245 -7.42 3.64 6.01
C PHE A 245 -6.24 3.18 6.89
N LEU A 246 -6.48 2.90 8.17
CA LEU A 246 -5.52 2.32 9.11
C LEU A 246 -6.08 1.01 9.67
N ALA A 247 -5.21 0.02 9.87
CA ALA A 247 -5.54 -1.22 10.55
C ALA A 247 -4.46 -1.54 11.59
N ALA A 248 -4.84 -1.89 12.82
CA ALA A 248 -3.87 -2.18 13.89
C ALA A 248 -2.92 -3.31 13.46
N ALA A 249 -1.62 -3.03 13.46
CA ALA A 249 -0.59 -3.96 13.04
C ALA A 249 -0.05 -4.74 14.24
N ARG A 250 -0.17 -6.08 14.17
CA ARG A 250 0.25 -6.99 15.25
C ARG A 250 1.66 -7.56 15.06
N VAL A 251 2.22 -7.39 13.86
CA VAL A 251 3.52 -7.97 13.50
C VAL A 251 4.60 -6.90 13.51
N THR A 252 5.71 -7.22 14.18
CA THR A 252 6.86 -6.32 14.25
C THR A 252 7.56 -6.22 12.91
N LYS A 253 8.26 -5.09 12.67
CA LYS A 253 9.08 -4.91 11.46
C LYS A 253 10.09 -6.04 11.27
N LEU A 254 10.70 -6.50 12.37
CA LEU A 254 11.61 -7.64 12.37
C LEU A 254 10.90 -8.93 11.94
N ALA A 255 9.76 -9.28 12.56
CA ALA A 255 9.04 -10.51 12.24
C ALA A 255 8.56 -10.52 10.78
N TRP A 256 8.03 -9.40 10.29
CA TRP A 256 7.67 -9.23 8.89
C TRP A 256 8.89 -9.38 7.96
N GLY A 257 9.98 -8.65 8.24
CA GLY A 257 11.19 -8.68 7.42
C GLY A 257 11.84 -10.07 7.37
N MET A 258 11.90 -10.78 8.49
CA MET A 258 12.40 -12.16 8.54
C MET A 258 11.54 -13.11 7.72
N ALA A 259 10.21 -13.03 7.84
CA ALA A 259 9.30 -13.88 7.07
C ALA A 259 9.51 -13.68 5.56
N VAL A 260 9.59 -12.42 5.13
CA VAL A 260 9.86 -12.06 3.74
C VAL A 260 11.24 -12.54 3.28
N ALA A 261 12.30 -12.23 4.02
CA ALA A 261 13.67 -12.55 3.62
C ALA A 261 13.91 -14.07 3.52
N THR A 262 13.25 -14.86 4.37
CA THR A 262 13.43 -16.32 4.41
C THR A 262 12.48 -17.10 3.52
N ARG A 263 11.23 -16.63 3.33
CA ARG A 263 10.17 -17.39 2.64
C ARG A 263 9.61 -16.70 1.40
N GLY A 264 9.91 -15.42 1.19
CA GLY A 264 9.25 -14.59 0.17
C GLY A 264 7.76 -14.34 0.44
N ILE A 265 7.30 -14.60 1.67
CA ILE A 265 5.89 -14.52 2.09
C ILE A 265 5.82 -13.69 3.37
N GLY A 266 4.80 -12.85 3.48
CA GLY A 266 4.45 -12.15 4.72
C GLY A 266 3.95 -13.09 5.81
N ASP A 267 3.85 -12.55 7.01
CA ASP A 267 3.26 -13.18 8.19
C ASP A 267 1.80 -13.63 8.01
N ASP A 268 1.09 -12.95 7.12
CA ASP A 268 -0.31 -13.19 6.73
C ASP A 268 -0.50 -14.31 5.68
N GLY A 269 0.60 -14.94 5.25
CA GLY A 269 0.60 -15.96 4.21
C GLY A 269 0.43 -15.39 2.79
N LEU A 270 0.44 -14.06 2.63
CA LEU A 270 0.41 -13.42 1.32
C LEU A 270 1.84 -13.21 0.81
N PRO A 271 2.07 -13.31 -0.51
CA PRO A 271 3.40 -13.13 -1.08
C PRO A 271 3.88 -11.70 -0.84
N ALA A 272 5.19 -11.55 -0.70
CA ALA A 272 5.83 -10.25 -0.69
C ALA A 272 6.43 -9.98 -2.07
N LEU A 273 6.14 -8.79 -2.62
CA LEU A 273 6.62 -8.40 -3.93
C LEU A 273 7.70 -7.32 -3.82
N PRO A 274 8.74 -7.39 -4.67
CA PRO A 274 9.66 -6.29 -4.79
C PRO A 274 8.88 -5.04 -5.23
N PRO A 275 9.30 -3.85 -4.79
CA PRO A 275 8.63 -2.64 -5.21
C PRO A 275 8.71 -2.45 -6.73
N VAL A 276 7.55 -2.28 -7.34
CA VAL A 276 7.44 -1.94 -8.76
C VAL A 276 7.69 -0.43 -8.89
N ASP A 277 8.95 -0.05 -9.03
CA ASP A 277 9.35 1.37 -9.18
C ASP A 277 9.47 1.78 -10.67
N GLY A 278 9.15 0.87 -11.61
CA GLY A 278 9.30 1.10 -13.04
C GLY A 278 8.15 1.86 -13.69
N VAL A 279 8.45 3.02 -14.28
CA VAL A 279 7.67 3.56 -15.40
C VAL A 279 8.13 2.81 -16.65
N PHE A 280 7.24 2.04 -17.26
CA PHE A 280 7.54 1.41 -18.54
C PHE A 280 7.47 2.44 -19.68
N ARG A 281 8.25 2.20 -20.71
CA ARG A 281 8.31 3.02 -21.93
C ARG A 281 7.50 2.36 -23.05
N VAL A 282 7.15 3.16 -24.05
CA VAL A 282 6.38 2.68 -25.21
C VAL A 282 7.15 1.61 -26.01
N ASP A 283 8.49 1.63 -26.00
CA ASP A 283 9.32 0.66 -26.71
C ASP A 283 9.70 -0.57 -25.89
N ASP A 284 9.23 -0.67 -24.64
CA ASP A 284 9.51 -1.84 -23.80
C ASP A 284 8.80 -3.09 -24.36
N PRO A 285 9.35 -4.30 -24.10
CA PRO A 285 8.71 -5.54 -24.53
C PRO A 285 7.30 -5.69 -23.95
N THR A 286 6.30 -5.90 -24.80
CA THR A 286 4.89 -6.03 -24.40
C THR A 286 4.66 -7.01 -23.24
N PRO A 287 5.26 -8.22 -23.23
CA PRO A 287 5.10 -9.15 -22.11
C PRO A 287 5.64 -8.60 -20.78
N GLU A 288 6.74 -7.83 -20.80
CA GLU A 288 7.29 -7.23 -19.59
C GLU A 288 6.43 -6.08 -19.08
N VAL A 289 5.92 -5.23 -19.98
CA VAL A 289 4.93 -4.20 -19.64
C VAL A 289 3.72 -4.84 -18.96
N GLY A 290 3.20 -5.93 -19.52
CA GLY A 290 2.08 -6.67 -18.95
C GLY A 290 2.39 -7.22 -17.56
N ARG A 291 3.58 -7.77 -17.32
CA ARG A 291 4.00 -8.24 -15.99
C ARG A 291 4.12 -7.10 -14.98
N MET A 292 4.65 -5.95 -15.37
CA MET A 292 4.72 -4.76 -14.51
C MET A 292 3.33 -4.27 -14.09
N ILE A 293 2.39 -4.21 -15.05
CA ILE A 293 0.98 -3.85 -14.76
C ILE A 293 0.34 -4.86 -13.83
N LEU A 294 0.56 -6.16 -14.07
CA LEU A 294 0.03 -7.24 -13.25
C LEU A 294 0.63 -7.27 -11.85
N ALA A 295 1.93 -7.00 -11.69
CA ALA A 295 2.59 -6.86 -10.41
C ALA A 295 1.94 -5.73 -9.59
N ASN A 296 1.70 -4.57 -10.21
CA ASN A 296 0.97 -3.47 -9.58
C ASN A 296 -0.45 -3.87 -9.13
N GLN A 297 -1.18 -4.64 -9.94
CA GLN A 297 -2.51 -5.12 -9.54
C GLN A 297 -2.43 -6.14 -8.41
N LEU A 298 -1.42 -7.03 -8.41
CA LEU A 298 -1.21 -8.01 -7.35
C LEU A 298 -0.85 -7.33 -6.03
N THR A 299 0.05 -6.34 -6.03
CA THR A 299 0.34 -5.52 -4.84
C THR A 299 -0.95 -4.89 -4.30
N THR A 300 -1.74 -4.27 -5.17
CA THR A 300 -3.02 -3.68 -4.77
C THR A 300 -3.98 -4.72 -4.19
N MET A 301 -4.05 -5.92 -4.77
CA MET A 301 -4.87 -7.02 -4.26
C MET A 301 -4.42 -7.47 -2.87
N ILE A 302 -3.12 -7.67 -2.66
CA ILE A 302 -2.54 -8.06 -1.36
C ILE A 302 -2.90 -7.02 -0.29
N ASP A 303 -2.66 -5.74 -0.59
CA ASP A 303 -2.95 -4.65 0.34
C ASP A 303 -4.43 -4.60 0.68
N ARG A 304 -5.34 -4.72 -0.31
CA ARG A 304 -6.80 -4.70 -0.07
C ARG A 304 -7.31 -5.96 0.62
N GLU A 305 -6.69 -7.11 0.39
CA GLU A 305 -7.06 -8.34 1.08
C GLU A 305 -6.73 -8.27 2.57
N ARG A 306 -5.59 -7.67 2.94
CA ARG A 306 -5.26 -7.40 4.35
C ARG A 306 -6.35 -6.59 5.03
N VAL A 307 -6.87 -5.56 4.36
CA VAL A 307 -7.99 -4.75 4.88
C VAL A 307 -9.25 -5.59 5.09
N VAL A 308 -9.64 -6.34 4.06
CA VAL A 308 -10.86 -7.16 4.13
C VAL A 308 -10.76 -8.22 5.22
N ARG A 309 -9.57 -8.73 5.53
CA ARG A 309 -9.37 -9.68 6.64
C ARG A 309 -9.52 -9.03 8.03
N THR A 310 -9.48 -7.69 8.13
CA THR A 310 -9.61 -6.97 9.40
C THR A 310 -10.98 -6.31 9.57
N THR A 311 -11.43 -5.52 8.60
CA THR A 311 -12.65 -4.68 8.72
C THR A 311 -13.82 -5.19 7.89
N ALA A 312 -13.56 -5.68 6.67
CA ALA A 312 -14.57 -6.17 5.73
C ALA A 312 -15.77 -5.22 5.47
N SER A 313 -15.56 -3.90 5.50
CA SER A 313 -16.63 -2.94 5.18
C SER A 313 -17.07 -3.07 3.71
N ALA A 314 -18.26 -2.57 3.38
CA ALA A 314 -18.76 -2.56 1.99
C ALA A 314 -17.77 -1.87 1.01
N GLU A 315 -17.06 -0.84 1.49
CA GLU A 315 -16.04 -0.13 0.72
C GLU A 315 -14.77 -0.98 0.53
N ASP A 316 -14.36 -1.74 1.55
CA ASP A 316 -13.19 -2.63 1.47
C ASP A 316 -13.42 -3.77 0.50
N ILE A 317 -14.60 -4.39 0.56
CA ILE A 317 -15.05 -5.40 -0.41
C ILE A 317 -15.08 -4.81 -1.83
N ARG A 318 -15.63 -3.60 -1.99
CA ARG A 318 -15.64 -2.91 -3.29
C ARG A 318 -14.21 -2.70 -3.82
N ARG A 319 -13.28 -2.23 -2.99
CA ARG A 319 -11.88 -1.96 -3.38
C ARG A 319 -11.14 -3.25 -3.75
N LEU A 320 -11.24 -4.31 -2.95
CA LEU A 320 -10.62 -5.61 -3.26
C LEU A 320 -11.19 -6.20 -4.54
N ARG A 321 -12.51 -6.14 -4.73
CA ARG A 321 -13.17 -6.57 -5.97
C ARG A 321 -12.69 -5.78 -7.17
N VAL A 322 -12.52 -4.46 -7.05
CA VAL A 322 -11.96 -3.63 -8.12
C VAL A 322 -10.53 -4.06 -8.44
N ALA A 323 -9.68 -4.30 -7.45
CA ALA A 323 -8.31 -4.77 -7.66
C ALA A 323 -8.28 -6.14 -8.39
N THR A 324 -9.05 -7.13 -7.91
CA THR A 324 -9.18 -8.46 -8.53
C THR A 324 -9.71 -8.38 -9.96
N ARG A 325 -10.72 -7.53 -10.20
CA ARG A 325 -11.26 -7.27 -11.53
C ARG A 325 -10.20 -6.67 -12.46
N ARG A 326 -9.42 -5.69 -11.98
CA ARG A 326 -8.36 -5.06 -12.77
C ARG A 326 -7.24 -6.06 -13.09
N ALA A 327 -6.84 -6.92 -12.15
CA ALA A 327 -5.91 -8.01 -12.43
C ALA A 327 -6.42 -8.93 -13.55
N ARG A 328 -7.71 -9.32 -13.50
CA ARG A 328 -8.34 -10.09 -14.58
C ARG A 328 -8.38 -9.35 -15.92
N ALA A 329 -8.66 -8.05 -15.89
CA ALA A 329 -8.68 -7.22 -17.10
C ALA A 329 -7.29 -7.11 -17.73
N ALA A 330 -6.24 -6.95 -16.92
CA ALA A 330 -4.85 -6.96 -17.37
C ALA A 330 -4.46 -8.33 -17.94
N MET A 331 -4.81 -9.45 -17.28
CA MET A 331 -4.55 -10.80 -17.80
C MET A 331 -5.19 -11.06 -19.16
N ARG A 332 -6.33 -10.43 -19.44
CA ARG A 332 -7.00 -10.49 -20.75
C ARG A 332 -6.36 -9.54 -21.76
N ALA A 333 -6.07 -8.29 -21.37
CA ALA A 333 -5.47 -7.31 -22.27
C ALA A 333 -4.15 -7.80 -22.86
N PHE A 334 -3.36 -8.52 -22.05
CA PHE A 334 -2.09 -9.10 -22.47
C PHE A 334 -2.18 -10.60 -22.77
N GLU A 335 -3.37 -11.17 -23.02
CA GLU A 335 -3.52 -12.62 -23.12
C GLU A 335 -2.70 -13.24 -24.24
N GLY A 336 -2.62 -12.56 -25.38
CA GLY A 336 -1.79 -12.99 -26.51
C GLY A 336 -0.29 -12.90 -26.24
N SER A 337 0.15 -12.30 -25.14
CA SER A 337 1.56 -12.21 -24.74
C SER A 337 2.04 -13.43 -23.95
N TYR A 338 1.13 -14.26 -23.44
CA TYR A 338 1.48 -15.34 -22.53
C TYR A 338 0.88 -16.69 -22.94
N VAL A 339 1.68 -17.74 -22.87
CA VAL A 339 1.29 -19.13 -23.13
C VAL A 339 1.65 -20.03 -21.95
N GLY A 340 1.01 -21.20 -21.88
CA GLY A 340 1.33 -22.23 -20.88
C GLY A 340 0.34 -22.31 -19.71
N LEU A 341 0.58 -23.30 -18.84
CA LEU A 341 -0.36 -23.68 -17.78
C LEU A 341 -0.48 -22.64 -16.65
N ARG A 342 0.58 -21.87 -16.40
CA ARG A 342 0.63 -20.88 -15.32
C ARG A 342 -0.37 -19.72 -15.53
N PRO A 343 -0.36 -18.96 -16.66
CA PRO A 343 -1.34 -17.89 -16.88
C PRO A 343 -2.78 -18.42 -16.90
N ASP A 344 -3.02 -19.63 -17.39
CA ASP A 344 -4.35 -20.25 -17.38
C ASP A 344 -4.87 -20.59 -15.99
N ARG A 345 -4.01 -21.13 -15.12
CA ARG A 345 -4.33 -21.38 -13.71
C ARG A 345 -4.63 -20.05 -12.99
N LEU A 346 -3.88 -19.00 -13.28
CA LEU A 346 -4.13 -17.66 -12.72
C LEU A 346 -5.49 -17.11 -13.17
N ARG A 347 -5.83 -17.17 -14.46
CA ARG A 347 -7.14 -16.74 -14.98
C ARG A 347 -8.29 -17.46 -14.28
N ARG A 348 -8.17 -18.79 -14.09
CA ARG A 348 -9.18 -19.60 -13.37
C ARG A 348 -9.27 -19.25 -11.89
N GLY A 349 -8.14 -19.09 -11.21
CA GLY A 349 -8.06 -18.73 -9.80
C GLY A 349 -8.67 -17.35 -9.53
N LEU A 350 -8.26 -16.33 -10.29
CA LEU A 350 -8.81 -14.98 -10.20
C LEU A 350 -10.31 -14.94 -10.51
N ARG A 351 -10.79 -15.74 -11.47
CA ARG A 351 -12.23 -15.87 -11.76
C ARG A 351 -12.99 -16.42 -10.57
N ARG A 352 -12.47 -17.45 -9.90
CA ARG A 352 -13.09 -18.03 -8.70
C ARG A 352 -13.14 -17.01 -7.56
N PHE A 353 -12.02 -16.35 -7.27
CA PHE A 353 -11.95 -15.33 -6.23
C PHE A 353 -12.90 -14.16 -6.51
N ALA A 354 -12.97 -13.71 -7.77
CA ALA A 354 -13.90 -12.68 -8.19
C ALA A 354 -15.38 -13.07 -8.00
N ARG A 355 -15.74 -14.35 -8.11
CA ARG A 355 -17.11 -14.81 -7.84
C ARG A 355 -17.47 -14.64 -6.37
N LEU A 356 -16.60 -15.10 -5.46
CA LEU A 356 -16.81 -14.93 -4.01
C LEU A 356 -16.96 -13.45 -3.62
N LEU A 357 -16.12 -12.57 -4.18
CA LEU A 357 -16.22 -11.13 -3.97
C LEU A 357 -17.53 -10.53 -4.52
N ASN A 358 -18.04 -11.08 -5.62
CA ASN A 358 -19.30 -10.62 -6.20
C ASN A 358 -20.51 -11.03 -5.34
N GLU A 359 -20.49 -12.20 -4.71
CA GLU A 359 -21.59 -12.62 -3.80
C GLU A 359 -21.77 -11.60 -2.66
N VAL A 360 -20.67 -11.20 -2.02
CA VAL A 360 -20.72 -10.17 -0.96
C VAL A 360 -21.10 -8.80 -1.54
N ARG A 361 -20.49 -8.39 -2.66
CA ARG A 361 -20.72 -7.05 -3.21
C ARG A 361 -22.14 -6.84 -3.73
N ASN A 362 -22.75 -7.87 -4.32
CA ASN A 362 -24.13 -7.77 -4.79
C ASN A 362 -25.08 -7.48 -3.62
N LEU A 363 -24.84 -8.10 -2.46
CA LEU A 363 -25.57 -7.84 -1.23
C LEU A 363 -25.27 -6.42 -0.69
N ASP A 364 -24.01 -5.98 -0.68
CA ASP A 364 -23.67 -4.59 -0.28
C ASP A 364 -24.41 -3.54 -1.13
N VAL A 365 -24.50 -3.75 -2.45
CA VAL A 365 -25.21 -2.84 -3.36
C VAL A 365 -26.70 -2.85 -3.09
N LEU A 366 -27.28 -4.04 -2.90
CA LEU A 366 -28.70 -4.19 -2.63
C LEU A 366 -29.09 -3.58 -1.28
N ILE A 367 -28.29 -3.78 -0.22
CA ILE A 367 -28.46 -3.12 1.07
C ILE A 367 -28.41 -1.60 0.89
N GLY A 368 -27.45 -1.06 0.13
CA GLY A 368 -27.40 0.37 -0.15
C GLY A 368 -28.65 0.91 -0.90
N HIS A 369 -29.26 0.13 -1.79
CA HIS A 369 -30.53 0.50 -2.41
C HIS A 369 -31.70 0.45 -1.44
N VAL A 370 -31.71 -0.54 -0.55
CA VAL A 370 -32.70 -0.69 0.53
C VAL A 370 -32.62 0.49 1.50
N ASP A 371 -31.41 0.87 1.94
CA ASP A 371 -31.18 2.01 2.82
C ASP A 371 -31.67 3.31 2.18
N ALA A 372 -31.31 3.55 0.91
CA ALA A 372 -31.76 4.74 0.18
C ALA A 372 -33.29 4.77 0.00
N TYR A 373 -33.93 3.64 -0.29
CA TYR A 373 -35.38 3.57 -0.41
C TYR A 373 -36.08 3.77 0.94
N ARG A 374 -35.49 3.26 2.01
CA ARG A 374 -36.01 3.38 3.38
C ARG A 374 -36.10 4.83 3.84
N GLU A 375 -35.17 5.69 3.43
CA GLU A 375 -35.16 7.11 3.82
C GLU A 375 -36.46 7.82 3.42
N ASP A 376 -37.00 7.50 2.24
CA ASP A 376 -38.17 8.12 1.63
C ASP A 376 -39.53 7.52 2.07
N LEU A 377 -39.54 6.50 2.94
CA LEU A 377 -40.77 5.78 3.31
C LEU A 377 -41.52 6.36 4.51
N GLU A 378 -42.85 6.27 4.46
CA GLU A 378 -43.71 6.47 5.63
C GLU A 378 -43.47 5.40 6.72
N PRO A 379 -43.64 5.72 8.02
CA PRO A 379 -43.36 4.78 9.12
C PRO A 379 -44.03 3.41 9.00
N SER A 380 -45.23 3.34 8.40
CA SER A 380 -45.99 2.10 8.21
C SER A 380 -45.34 1.10 7.24
N ASP A 381 -44.58 1.59 6.25
CA ASP A 381 -43.91 0.76 5.24
C ASP A 381 -42.46 0.42 5.62
N ARG A 382 -41.89 1.10 6.63
CA ARG A 382 -40.51 0.88 7.09
C ARG A 382 -40.29 -0.51 7.68
N ALA A 383 -41.28 -1.08 8.38
CA ALA A 383 -41.14 -2.40 9.01
C ALA A 383 -40.86 -3.53 8.00
N ALA A 384 -41.48 -3.48 6.81
CA ALA A 384 -41.26 -4.45 5.75
C ALA A 384 -39.84 -4.36 5.17
N ILE A 385 -39.37 -3.14 4.94
CA ILE A 385 -38.04 -2.85 4.39
C ILE A 385 -36.95 -3.14 5.42
N ASP A 386 -37.20 -2.87 6.71
CA ASP A 386 -36.29 -3.23 7.80
C ASP A 386 -36.13 -4.74 7.94
N HIS A 387 -37.22 -5.50 7.77
CA HIS A 387 -37.16 -6.97 7.75
C HIS A 387 -36.33 -7.49 6.56
N LEU A 388 -36.53 -6.92 5.36
CA LEU A 388 -35.72 -7.26 4.19
C LEU A 388 -34.24 -6.92 4.42
N ARG A 389 -33.94 -5.76 4.98
CA ARG A 389 -32.58 -5.32 5.32
C ARG A 389 -31.89 -6.31 6.25
N SER A 390 -32.55 -6.75 7.32
CA SER A 390 -32.01 -7.77 8.24
C SER A 390 -31.71 -9.09 7.51
N THR A 391 -32.62 -9.55 6.64
CA THR A 391 -32.42 -10.76 5.84
C THR A 391 -31.19 -10.65 4.93
N LEU A 392 -30.96 -9.46 4.35
CA LEU A 392 -29.80 -9.20 3.50
C LEU A 392 -28.49 -9.15 4.31
N GLU A 393 -28.52 -8.57 5.51
CA GLU A 393 -27.37 -8.51 6.42
C GLU A 393 -26.92 -9.90 6.86
N GLU A 394 -27.86 -10.80 7.18
CA GLU A 394 -27.58 -12.22 7.49
C GLU A 394 -26.90 -12.93 6.31
N ARG A 395 -27.47 -12.84 5.11
CA ARG A 395 -26.87 -13.41 3.89
C ARG A 395 -25.50 -12.82 3.58
N ARG A 396 -25.31 -11.53 3.84
CA ARG A 396 -24.02 -10.85 3.66
C ARG A 396 -22.98 -11.43 4.61
N ALA A 397 -23.34 -11.68 5.87
CA ALA A 397 -22.45 -12.29 6.85
C ALA A 397 -22.02 -13.71 6.42
N GLU A 398 -22.94 -14.53 5.90
CA GLU A 398 -22.63 -15.87 5.36
C GLU A 398 -21.69 -15.83 4.15
N ALA A 399 -21.97 -14.94 3.19
CA ALA A 399 -21.13 -14.75 2.01
C ALA A 399 -19.73 -14.24 2.40
N LEU A 400 -19.65 -13.34 3.38
CA LEU A 400 -18.39 -12.82 3.90
C LEU A 400 -17.59 -13.92 4.62
N ALA A 401 -18.24 -14.75 5.45
CA ALA A 401 -17.59 -15.87 6.10
C ALA A 401 -16.98 -16.85 5.07
N THR A 402 -17.71 -17.12 3.98
CA THR A 402 -17.23 -17.94 2.86
C THR A 402 -16.01 -17.32 2.17
N LEU A 403 -16.05 -16.00 1.91
CA LEU A 403 -14.93 -15.27 1.33
C LEU A 403 -13.68 -15.32 2.23
N LEU A 404 -13.84 -15.05 3.53
CA LEU A 404 -12.74 -15.06 4.49
C LEU A 404 -12.15 -16.46 4.68
N ALA A 405 -12.98 -17.50 4.68
CA ALA A 405 -12.54 -18.88 4.67
C ALA A 405 -11.72 -19.21 3.42
N ASP A 406 -12.09 -18.68 2.25
CA ASP A 406 -11.26 -18.84 1.05
C ASP A 406 -9.92 -18.13 1.18
N CYS A 407 -9.90 -16.88 1.64
CA CYS A 407 -8.67 -16.11 1.87
C CYS A 407 -7.68 -16.86 2.78
N ALA A 408 -8.19 -17.51 3.83
CA ALA A 408 -7.40 -18.33 4.75
C ALA A 408 -6.96 -19.68 4.16
N SER A 409 -7.49 -20.11 3.03
CA SER A 409 -7.24 -21.43 2.46
C SER A 409 -5.85 -21.55 1.81
N LYS A 410 -5.24 -22.74 1.91
CA LYS A 410 -4.00 -23.07 1.17
C LYS A 410 -4.15 -22.88 -0.34
N ARG A 411 -5.37 -23.04 -0.88
CA ARG A 411 -5.65 -22.84 -2.30
C ARG A 411 -5.45 -21.38 -2.69
N HIS A 412 -5.99 -20.44 -1.91
CA HIS A 412 -5.86 -19.02 -2.17
C HIS A 412 -4.42 -18.55 -1.99
N GLN A 413 -3.73 -19.00 -0.92
CA GLN A 413 -2.30 -18.72 -0.73
C GLN A 413 -1.45 -19.18 -1.93
N ARG A 414 -1.71 -20.39 -2.46
CA ARG A 414 -1.05 -20.88 -3.69
C ARG A 414 -1.37 -20.05 -4.93
N LEU A 415 -2.61 -19.55 -5.06
CA LEU A 415 -2.98 -18.64 -6.15
C LEU A 415 -2.13 -17.36 -6.08
N MET A 416 -2.07 -16.74 -4.90
CA MET A 416 -1.32 -15.50 -4.71
C MET A 416 0.19 -15.73 -4.92
N ALA A 417 0.75 -16.80 -4.38
CA ALA A 417 2.15 -17.18 -4.60
C ALA A 417 2.46 -17.47 -6.08
N SER A 418 1.60 -18.23 -6.78
CA SER A 418 1.75 -18.46 -8.22
C SER A 418 1.63 -17.19 -9.04
N PHE A 419 0.84 -16.20 -8.58
CA PHE A 419 0.72 -14.92 -9.26
C PHE A 419 2.00 -14.09 -9.04
N ALA A 420 2.55 -14.09 -7.83
CA ALA A 420 3.81 -13.43 -7.53
C ALA A 420 4.97 -14.03 -8.35
N ASP A 421 5.02 -15.36 -8.47
CA ASP A 421 6.00 -16.06 -9.30
C ASP A 421 5.86 -15.70 -10.79
N PHE A 422 4.63 -15.65 -11.31
CA PHE A 422 4.36 -15.26 -12.71
C PHE A 422 4.86 -13.86 -13.05
N VAL A 423 4.59 -12.87 -12.21
CA VAL A 423 4.98 -11.48 -12.49
C VAL A 423 6.48 -11.23 -12.30
N GLN A 424 7.19 -12.13 -11.60
CA GLN A 424 8.63 -12.07 -11.39
C GLN A 424 9.44 -12.98 -12.34
N SER A 425 8.77 -13.78 -13.18
CA SER A 425 9.39 -14.74 -14.11
C SER A 425 9.36 -14.25 -15.57
N PRO A 426 10.38 -13.48 -16.04
CA PRO A 426 10.33 -12.79 -17.33
C PRO A 426 10.34 -13.70 -18.58
N ALA A 427 10.88 -14.91 -18.54
CA ALA A 427 11.16 -15.66 -19.77
C ALA A 427 10.24 -16.88 -20.05
N GLY A 428 9.74 -17.58 -19.02
CA GLY A 428 9.20 -18.94 -19.21
C GLY A 428 7.82 -19.06 -19.86
N ASP A 429 7.02 -17.99 -19.84
CA ASP A 429 5.60 -18.01 -20.23
C ASP A 429 5.31 -17.12 -21.46
N VAL A 430 6.33 -16.65 -22.18
CA VAL A 430 6.15 -15.68 -23.29
C VAL A 430 5.67 -16.39 -24.56
N ALA A 431 4.62 -15.86 -25.19
CA ALA A 431 4.10 -16.37 -26.45
C ALA A 431 5.10 -16.17 -27.61
N PRO A 432 5.39 -17.21 -28.43
CA PRO A 432 6.19 -17.02 -29.64
C PRO A 432 5.44 -16.14 -30.65
N VAL A 433 6.18 -15.37 -31.44
CA VAL A 433 5.62 -14.51 -32.51
C VAL A 433 6.31 -14.80 -33.83
N TRP A 434 5.52 -14.77 -34.92
CA TRP A 434 5.99 -14.89 -36.29
C TRP A 434 5.63 -13.63 -37.10
N PRO A 435 6.56 -13.05 -37.89
CA PRO A 435 7.98 -13.39 -37.96
C PRO A 435 8.70 -13.10 -36.62
N PRO A 436 9.85 -13.74 -36.34
CA PRO A 436 10.55 -13.56 -35.08
C PRO A 436 10.96 -12.10 -34.88
N ARG A 437 10.37 -11.44 -33.88
CA ARG A 437 10.65 -10.05 -33.53
C ARG A 437 10.39 -9.79 -32.05
N ALA A 438 11.04 -8.78 -31.51
CA ALA A 438 10.63 -8.22 -30.22
C ALA A 438 9.23 -7.60 -30.39
N ARG A 439 8.27 -8.02 -29.57
CA ARG A 439 6.97 -7.34 -29.48
C ARG A 439 7.15 -6.09 -28.66
N ARG A 440 7.11 -4.92 -29.28
CA ARG A 440 7.12 -3.64 -28.56
C ARG A 440 5.69 -3.20 -28.31
N LEU A 441 5.48 -2.53 -27.18
CA LEU A 441 4.17 -1.96 -26.88
C LEU A 441 3.75 -0.94 -27.95
N SER A 442 4.69 -0.15 -28.49
CA SER A 442 4.48 0.79 -29.61
C SER A 442 3.86 0.13 -30.84
N ASP A 443 4.25 -1.10 -31.17
CA ASP A 443 3.74 -1.82 -32.35
C ASP A 443 2.30 -2.33 -32.19
N GLU A 444 1.82 -2.49 -30.95
CA GLU A 444 0.59 -3.25 -30.66
C GLU A 444 -0.51 -2.38 -30.03
N LEU A 445 -0.13 -1.41 -29.20
CA LEU A 445 -1.06 -0.63 -28.40
C LEU A 445 -2.03 0.17 -29.27
N GLY A 446 -1.56 0.78 -30.36
CA GLY A 446 -2.41 1.51 -31.30
C GLY A 446 -3.49 0.62 -31.91
N GLY A 447 -3.12 -0.59 -32.34
CA GLY A 447 -4.05 -1.59 -32.86
C GLY A 447 -5.07 -2.04 -31.82
N TRP A 448 -4.64 -2.29 -30.58
CA TRP A 448 -5.55 -2.70 -29.50
C TRP A 448 -6.55 -1.61 -29.11
N ILE A 449 -6.11 -0.35 -29.07
CA ILE A 449 -6.99 0.81 -28.85
C ILE A 449 -8.00 0.91 -29.98
N TRP A 450 -7.55 0.75 -31.23
CA TRP A 450 -8.43 0.78 -32.40
C TRP A 450 -9.48 -0.33 -32.35
N THR A 451 -9.08 -1.59 -32.13
CA THR A 451 -10.03 -2.73 -32.03
C THR A 451 -11.05 -2.51 -30.92
N GLY A 452 -10.62 -2.04 -29.74
CA GLY A 452 -11.55 -1.74 -28.65
C GLY A 452 -12.51 -0.60 -28.99
N PHE A 453 -12.04 0.41 -29.73
CA PHE A 453 -12.87 1.53 -30.17
C PHE A 453 -13.85 1.13 -31.29
N GLU A 454 -13.41 0.30 -32.23
CA GLU A 454 -14.24 -0.24 -33.31
C GLU A 454 -15.42 -1.04 -32.75
N GLY A 455 -15.18 -1.87 -31.73
CA GLY A 455 -16.25 -2.56 -31.01
C GLY A 455 -17.34 -1.60 -30.54
N LEU A 456 -16.95 -0.51 -29.87
CA LEU A 456 -17.91 0.53 -29.43
C LEU A 456 -18.65 1.19 -30.57
N VAL A 457 -17.97 1.48 -31.68
CA VAL A 457 -18.59 2.06 -32.87
C VAL A 457 -19.64 1.13 -33.48
N GLY A 458 -19.40 -0.19 -33.43
CA GLY A 458 -20.30 -1.23 -33.95
C GLY A 458 -21.70 -1.21 -33.34
N TRP A 459 -21.87 -0.67 -32.12
CA TRP A 459 -23.17 -0.56 -31.45
C TRP A 459 -24.10 0.51 -32.02
N ARG A 460 -23.59 1.43 -32.86
CA ARG A 460 -24.36 2.55 -33.41
C ARG A 460 -25.73 2.15 -33.99
N PRO A 461 -25.85 1.07 -34.81
CA PRO A 461 -27.11 0.75 -35.49
C PRO A 461 -28.21 0.23 -34.56
N ILE A 462 -27.84 -0.33 -33.41
CA ILE A 462 -28.76 -1.02 -32.50
C ILE A 462 -28.92 -0.31 -31.15
N LEU A 463 -28.24 0.81 -30.92
CA LEU A 463 -28.15 1.42 -29.59
C LEU A 463 -29.50 1.79 -28.97
N GLU A 464 -30.47 2.19 -29.79
CA GLU A 464 -31.82 2.58 -29.33
C GLU A 464 -32.73 1.37 -29.06
N THR A 465 -32.55 0.29 -29.82
CA THR A 465 -33.39 -0.92 -29.78
C THR A 465 -32.79 -2.07 -28.97
N ALA A 466 -31.50 -2.00 -28.63
CA ALA A 466 -30.77 -3.04 -27.89
C ALA A 466 -31.47 -3.37 -26.57
N ASP A 467 -31.65 -4.67 -26.28
CA ASP A 467 -32.18 -5.10 -25.00
C ASP A 467 -31.15 -4.92 -23.86
N LEU A 468 -31.54 -5.28 -22.65
CA LEU A 468 -30.68 -5.12 -21.46
C LEU A 468 -29.45 -6.04 -21.49
N GLU A 469 -29.53 -7.20 -22.14
CA GLU A 469 -28.41 -8.14 -22.25
C GLU A 469 -27.38 -7.62 -23.27
N ALA A 470 -27.84 -7.12 -24.41
CA ALA A 470 -27.01 -6.46 -25.39
C ALA A 470 -26.32 -5.21 -24.80
N LEU A 471 -27.03 -4.38 -24.04
CA LEU A 471 -26.42 -3.23 -23.37
C LEU A 471 -25.41 -3.63 -22.26
N HIS A 472 -25.56 -4.82 -21.66
CA HIS A 472 -24.54 -5.37 -20.76
C HIS A 472 -23.24 -5.67 -21.52
N GLU A 473 -23.31 -6.22 -22.74
CA GLU A 473 -22.13 -6.44 -23.57
C GLU A 473 -21.45 -5.13 -23.97
N LEU A 474 -22.21 -4.09 -24.36
CA LEU A 474 -21.67 -2.74 -24.59
C LEU A 474 -20.92 -2.22 -23.35
N ARG A 475 -21.48 -2.44 -22.15
CA ARG A 475 -20.81 -2.06 -20.89
C ARG A 475 -19.49 -2.80 -20.74
N LEU A 476 -19.46 -4.09 -21.03
CA LEU A 476 -18.25 -4.89 -20.95
C LEU A 476 -17.20 -4.36 -21.93
N GLU A 477 -17.57 -4.03 -23.17
CA GLU A 477 -16.69 -3.45 -24.20
C GLU A 477 -16.09 -2.11 -23.78
N ALA A 478 -16.94 -1.16 -23.35
CA ALA A 478 -16.49 0.16 -22.89
C ALA A 478 -15.50 0.03 -21.73
N LYS A 479 -15.74 -0.96 -20.86
CA LYS A 479 -14.85 -1.29 -19.74
C LYS A 479 -13.52 -1.87 -20.18
N ARG A 480 -13.48 -2.70 -21.22
CA ARG A 480 -12.22 -3.25 -21.75
C ARG A 480 -11.32 -2.13 -22.27
N LEU A 481 -11.88 -1.24 -23.11
CA LEU A 481 -11.13 -0.13 -23.66
C LEU A 481 -10.64 0.82 -22.56
N ARG A 482 -11.52 1.16 -21.60
CA ARG A 482 -11.13 2.01 -20.47
C ARG A 482 -10.02 1.41 -19.62
N ASP A 483 -10.10 0.13 -19.29
CA ASP A 483 -9.06 -0.55 -18.51
C ASP A 483 -7.72 -0.55 -19.27
N LEU A 484 -7.72 -0.83 -20.58
CA LEU A 484 -6.52 -0.78 -21.43
C LEU A 484 -5.87 0.62 -21.38
N LEU A 485 -6.65 1.67 -21.60
CA LEU A 485 -6.17 3.06 -21.55
C LEU A 485 -5.62 3.42 -20.17
N GLN A 486 -6.24 2.93 -19.09
CA GLN A 486 -5.76 3.18 -17.73
C GLN A 486 -4.48 2.42 -17.40
N PHE A 487 -4.33 1.19 -17.90
CA PHE A 487 -3.12 0.42 -17.70
C PHE A 487 -1.94 1.02 -18.45
N THR A 488 -2.17 1.60 -19.62
CA THR A 488 -1.15 2.18 -20.49
C THR A 488 -1.04 3.71 -20.38
N ALA A 489 -1.78 4.32 -19.45
CA ALA A 489 -1.74 5.76 -19.18
C ALA A 489 -0.32 6.35 -18.99
N PRO A 490 0.69 5.64 -18.42
CA PRO A 490 2.05 6.19 -18.33
C PRO A 490 2.72 6.49 -19.69
N VAL A 491 2.32 5.81 -20.76
CA VAL A 491 2.86 6.02 -22.13
C VAL A 491 1.88 6.75 -23.03
N LEU A 492 0.60 6.78 -22.67
CA LEU A 492 -0.41 7.55 -23.37
C LEU A 492 -0.44 8.97 -22.79
N GLY A 493 -0.04 9.96 -23.58
CA GLY A 493 -0.04 11.36 -23.19
C GLY A 493 -1.40 11.88 -22.67
N PRO A 494 -1.51 13.19 -22.36
CA PRO A 494 -2.72 13.77 -21.74
C PRO A 494 -4.02 13.52 -22.53
N GLY A 495 -3.94 13.25 -23.84
CA GLY A 495 -5.07 12.87 -24.69
C GLY A 495 -5.88 11.67 -24.18
N ALA A 496 -5.24 10.70 -23.51
CA ALA A 496 -5.93 9.54 -22.95
C ALA A 496 -6.92 9.90 -21.84
N SER A 497 -6.67 10.98 -21.08
CA SER A 497 -7.55 11.43 -20.01
C SER A 497 -8.93 11.84 -20.55
N ALA A 498 -8.96 12.57 -21.67
CA ALA A 498 -10.21 13.00 -22.30
C ALA A 498 -11.04 11.84 -22.86
N VAL A 499 -10.39 10.80 -23.39
CA VAL A 499 -11.06 9.58 -23.87
C VAL A 499 -11.59 8.76 -22.68
N ASN A 500 -10.76 8.58 -21.65
CA ASN A 500 -11.11 7.87 -20.42
C ASN A 500 -12.28 8.54 -19.68
N GLY A 501 -12.36 9.88 -19.70
CA GLY A 501 -13.49 10.64 -19.16
C GLY A 501 -14.81 10.33 -19.88
N GLY A 502 -14.82 10.35 -21.22
CA GLY A 502 -16.03 9.97 -21.96
C GLY A 502 -16.45 8.51 -21.73
N LEU A 503 -15.48 7.59 -21.64
CA LEU A 503 -15.75 6.19 -21.30
C LEU A 503 -16.28 6.03 -19.87
N ALA A 504 -15.94 6.95 -18.96
CA ALA A 504 -16.50 6.98 -17.62
C ALA A 504 -17.99 7.29 -17.66
N ASP A 505 -18.38 8.38 -18.32
CA ASP A 505 -19.79 8.77 -18.45
C ASP A 505 -20.66 7.63 -19.03
N LEU A 506 -20.16 6.96 -20.09
CA LEU A 506 -20.86 5.82 -20.69
C LEU A 506 -20.99 4.65 -19.72
N GLN A 507 -19.93 4.35 -18.97
CA GLN A 507 -19.96 3.28 -17.97
C GLN A 507 -20.82 3.60 -16.76
N ASP A 508 -20.99 4.88 -16.40
CA ASP A 508 -21.83 5.29 -15.28
C ASP A 508 -23.31 5.12 -15.63
N ALA A 509 -23.73 5.51 -16.84
CA ALA A 509 -25.09 5.27 -17.34
C ALA A 509 -25.43 3.77 -17.44
N LEU A 510 -24.58 2.98 -18.09
CA LEU A 510 -24.71 1.51 -18.16
C LEU A 510 -24.52 0.85 -16.77
N GLY A 511 -23.80 1.55 -15.89
CA GLY A 511 -23.54 1.28 -14.50
C GLY A 511 -24.83 1.14 -13.71
N ALA A 512 -25.50 2.27 -13.57
CA ALA A 512 -26.74 2.45 -12.83
C ALA A 512 -27.84 1.51 -13.33
N MET A 513 -27.97 1.35 -14.66
CA MET A 513 -28.98 0.49 -15.26
C MET A 513 -28.82 -0.98 -14.85
N ASN A 514 -27.61 -1.52 -14.93
CA ASN A 514 -27.33 -2.91 -14.56
C ASN A 514 -27.51 -3.14 -13.06
N ASP A 515 -27.10 -2.18 -12.22
CA ASP A 515 -27.20 -2.32 -10.77
C ASP A 515 -28.68 -2.35 -10.33
N ALA A 516 -29.53 -1.49 -10.91
CA ALA A 516 -30.97 -1.52 -10.70
C ALA A 516 -31.64 -2.80 -11.26
N LEU A 517 -31.17 -3.32 -12.40
CA LEU A 517 -31.65 -4.59 -12.98
C LEU A 517 -31.31 -5.79 -12.09
N VAL A 518 -30.09 -5.86 -11.57
CA VAL A 518 -29.66 -6.95 -10.68
C VAL A 518 -30.46 -6.89 -9.38
N ALA A 519 -30.66 -5.70 -8.81
CA ALA A 519 -31.43 -5.51 -7.59
C ALA A 519 -32.91 -5.90 -7.76
N SER A 520 -33.59 -5.41 -8.81
CA SER A 520 -34.99 -5.75 -9.09
C SER A 520 -35.17 -7.26 -9.30
N ARG A 521 -34.32 -7.90 -10.13
CA ARG A 521 -34.38 -9.36 -10.34
C ARG A 521 -34.19 -10.16 -9.07
N TRP A 522 -33.28 -9.71 -8.18
CA TRP A 522 -33.08 -10.36 -6.89
C TRP A 522 -34.35 -10.27 -6.04
N LEU A 523 -34.98 -9.09 -5.94
CA LEU A 523 -36.20 -8.90 -5.15
C LEU A 523 -37.38 -9.71 -5.69
N ARG A 524 -37.57 -9.74 -7.02
CA ARG A 524 -38.60 -10.57 -7.67
C ARG A 524 -38.37 -12.06 -7.36
N SER A 525 -37.12 -12.52 -7.42
CA SER A 525 -36.76 -13.90 -7.08
C SER A 525 -36.97 -14.22 -5.61
N TYR A 526 -36.67 -13.26 -4.71
CA TYR A 526 -36.89 -13.39 -3.27
C TYR A 526 -38.38 -13.49 -2.94
N LEU A 527 -39.22 -12.67 -3.56
CA LEU A 527 -40.69 -12.71 -3.41
C LEU A 527 -41.30 -14.01 -3.95
N ALA A 528 -40.77 -14.55 -5.04
CA ALA A 528 -41.27 -15.77 -5.67
C ALA A 528 -40.76 -17.06 -4.99
N ALA A 529 -39.73 -17.01 -4.15
CA ALA A 529 -39.12 -18.19 -3.57
C ALA A 529 -40.06 -18.87 -2.55
N PRO A 530 -40.36 -20.19 -2.68
CA PRO A 530 -41.28 -20.89 -1.78
C PRO A 530 -40.83 -20.91 -0.31
N THR A 531 -39.54 -20.75 -0.07
CA THR A 531 -38.94 -20.69 1.28
C THR A 531 -39.12 -19.33 1.95
N THR A 532 -39.49 -18.29 1.21
CA THR A 532 -39.66 -16.95 1.73
C THR A 532 -40.97 -16.86 2.49
N ARG A 533 -40.88 -16.65 3.82
CA ARG A 533 -42.04 -16.42 4.69
C ARG A 533 -42.05 -14.96 5.12
N LEU A 534 -43.03 -14.20 4.66
CA LEU A 534 -43.16 -12.78 4.98
C LEU A 534 -44.40 -12.53 5.84
N PRO A 535 -44.32 -11.62 6.83
CA PRO A 535 -45.49 -11.06 7.47
C PRO A 535 -46.48 -10.46 6.47
N ALA A 536 -47.76 -10.39 6.84
CA ALA A 536 -48.81 -9.82 6.00
C ALA A 536 -48.45 -8.38 5.58
N GLY A 537 -48.66 -8.05 4.29
CA GLY A 537 -48.36 -6.73 3.74
C GLY A 537 -46.89 -6.47 3.38
N HIS A 538 -45.93 -7.20 3.94
CA HIS A 538 -44.49 -6.99 3.62
C HIS A 538 -44.16 -7.31 2.16
N GLY A 539 -44.79 -8.34 1.58
CA GLY A 539 -44.61 -8.69 0.17
C GLY A 539 -44.97 -7.53 -0.77
N ALA A 540 -46.07 -6.82 -0.50
CA ALA A 540 -46.51 -5.69 -1.33
C ALA A 540 -45.56 -4.49 -1.24
N ALA A 541 -44.98 -4.23 -0.06
CA ALA A 541 -44.01 -3.15 0.10
C ALA A 541 -42.70 -3.43 -0.65
N ILE A 542 -42.20 -4.67 -0.59
CA ILE A 542 -41.01 -5.11 -1.34
C ILE A 542 -41.28 -5.10 -2.85
N ASP A 543 -42.50 -5.45 -3.28
CA ASP A 543 -42.89 -5.40 -4.69
C ASP A 543 -42.90 -3.97 -5.24
N ARG A 544 -43.44 -3.00 -4.48
CA ARG A 544 -43.36 -1.57 -4.82
C ARG A 544 -41.90 -1.11 -4.94
N PHE A 545 -41.05 -1.52 -4.02
CA PHE A 545 -39.62 -1.21 -4.08
C PHE A 545 -38.98 -1.75 -5.38
N ALA A 546 -39.26 -3.00 -5.75
CA ALA A 546 -38.79 -3.57 -7.00
C ALA A 546 -39.24 -2.75 -8.22
N GLY A 547 -40.49 -2.27 -8.24
CA GLY A 547 -41.00 -1.35 -9.26
C GLY A 547 -40.19 -0.06 -9.37
N THR A 548 -39.85 0.59 -8.24
CA THR A 548 -39.02 1.83 -8.28
C THR A 548 -37.63 1.61 -8.87
N LEU A 549 -37.06 0.42 -8.72
CA LEU A 549 -35.79 0.06 -9.34
C LEU A 549 -35.95 -0.13 -10.85
N GLU A 550 -37.06 -0.71 -11.29
CA GLU A 550 -37.39 -0.87 -12.71
C GLU A 550 -37.56 0.50 -13.41
N ASP A 551 -38.16 1.48 -12.73
CA ASP A 551 -38.26 2.86 -13.26
C ASP A 551 -36.87 3.50 -13.46
N ARG A 552 -35.94 3.27 -12.53
CA ARG A 552 -34.54 3.75 -12.65
C ARG A 552 -33.81 3.17 -13.85
N ILE A 553 -34.13 1.93 -14.26
CA ILE A 553 -33.58 1.30 -15.48
C ILE A 553 -33.98 2.11 -16.71
N ALA A 554 -35.25 2.51 -16.81
CA ALA A 554 -35.75 3.30 -17.94
C ALA A 554 -35.06 4.66 -18.04
N VAL A 555 -34.89 5.36 -16.90
CA VAL A 555 -34.17 6.64 -16.82
C VAL A 555 -32.72 6.49 -17.26
N ALA A 556 -32.00 5.49 -16.74
CA ALA A 556 -30.61 5.25 -17.09
C ALA A 556 -30.43 4.88 -18.58
N ARG A 557 -31.36 4.09 -19.14
CA ARG A 557 -31.37 3.72 -20.57
C ARG A 557 -31.45 4.95 -21.48
N ALA A 558 -32.24 5.95 -21.13
CA ALA A 558 -32.39 7.18 -21.91
C ALA A 558 -31.08 8.00 -22.04
N LEU A 559 -30.14 7.83 -21.10
CA LEU A 559 -28.85 8.54 -21.10
C LEU A 559 -27.78 7.87 -21.98
N VAL A 560 -27.95 6.58 -22.30
CA VAL A 560 -26.94 5.78 -23.01
C VAL A 560 -26.58 6.37 -24.40
N PRO A 561 -27.53 6.78 -25.26
CA PRO A 561 -27.19 7.33 -26.57
C PRO A 561 -26.34 8.60 -26.51
N ALA A 562 -26.64 9.50 -25.56
CA ALA A 562 -25.88 10.73 -25.39
C ALA A 562 -24.46 10.44 -24.87
N ALA A 563 -24.32 9.55 -23.90
CA ALA A 563 -23.03 9.15 -23.36
C ALA A 563 -22.16 8.44 -24.42
N TRP A 564 -22.76 7.54 -25.21
CA TRP A 564 -22.09 6.85 -26.31
C TRP A 564 -21.57 7.83 -27.36
N ARG A 565 -22.37 8.84 -27.76
CA ARG A 565 -21.94 9.86 -28.74
C ARG A 565 -20.71 10.65 -28.30
N ARG A 566 -20.52 10.89 -27.00
CA ARG A 566 -19.30 11.56 -26.47
C ARG A 566 -18.03 10.76 -26.74
N VAL A 567 -18.14 9.44 -26.78
CA VAL A 567 -17.00 8.52 -26.97
C VAL A 567 -16.83 8.10 -28.42
N ALA A 568 -17.91 7.71 -29.11
CA ALA A 568 -17.86 7.10 -30.44
C ALA A 568 -18.36 8.02 -31.57
N GLY A 569 -18.83 9.24 -31.23
CA GLY A 569 -19.17 10.29 -32.18
C GLY A 569 -17.93 10.94 -32.82
N ALA A 570 -18.14 11.97 -33.65
CA ALA A 570 -17.07 12.61 -34.43
C ALA A 570 -15.91 13.13 -33.57
N THR A 571 -16.19 13.76 -32.43
CA THR A 571 -15.15 14.24 -31.51
C THR A 571 -14.36 13.09 -30.89
N GLY A 572 -15.04 12.03 -30.47
CA GLY A 572 -14.39 10.85 -29.92
C GLY A 572 -13.49 10.12 -30.92
N ARG A 573 -13.96 9.97 -32.17
CA ARG A 573 -13.15 9.45 -33.30
C ARG A 573 -11.86 10.23 -33.50
N ARG A 574 -11.94 11.57 -33.52
CA ARG A 574 -10.76 12.44 -33.62
C ARG A 574 -9.80 12.27 -32.45
N ARG A 575 -10.32 12.12 -31.22
CA ARG A 575 -9.49 11.89 -30.03
C ARG A 575 -8.77 10.55 -30.10
N ILE A 576 -9.46 9.48 -30.51
CA ILE A 576 -8.83 8.15 -30.68
C ILE A 576 -7.77 8.18 -31.79
N ALA A 577 -8.08 8.78 -32.94
CA ALA A 577 -7.12 8.88 -34.04
C ALA A 577 -5.86 9.65 -33.62
N ARG A 578 -6.02 10.79 -32.92
CA ARG A 578 -4.89 11.54 -32.37
C ARG A 578 -4.12 10.71 -31.35
N LEU A 579 -4.81 10.05 -30.42
CA LEU A 579 -4.18 9.24 -29.39
C LEU A 579 -3.33 8.12 -29.99
N ILE A 580 -3.84 7.44 -31.02
CA ILE A 580 -3.10 6.38 -31.73
C ILE A 580 -1.92 6.96 -32.50
N GLY A 581 -2.07 8.13 -33.13
CA GLY A 581 -0.97 8.78 -33.86
C GLY A 581 0.11 9.39 -32.98
N GLU A 582 -0.10 9.48 -31.67
CA GLU A 582 0.89 9.94 -30.67
C GLU A 582 1.70 8.79 -30.04
N ILE A 583 1.31 7.53 -30.27
CA ILE A 583 2.04 6.31 -29.88
C ILE A 583 3.13 6.04 -30.92
#